data_AF-A0A6B1E6A1-F1
#
_entry.id   AF-A0A6B1E6A1-F1
#
_cell.length_a   1.000
_cell.length_b   1.000
_cell.length_c   1.000
_cell.angle_alpha   90.00
_cell.angle_beta   90.00
_cell.angle_gamma   90.00
#
_symmetry.space_group_name_H-M   'P 1'
#
loop_
_entity.id
_entity.type
_entity.pdbx_description
1 polymer ?
#
loop_
_entity_poly.entity_id
_entity_poly.type
_entity_poly.pdbx_seq_one_letter_code
_entity_poly.pdbx_strand_id
1 'polypeptide(L)'
;PTSEKTLIGPGLLNIKDRAALRSPQQSPAEYIYQSIVDTNAYVVEGFDADLMPANWAEIYSDLEIFDIVAYLMTLEGRSDIDDPEPTDEQPPVDMAIYGDIALPDTAYAERGAALFSELQSEAGFACAGCHYTDSEARLIGPGLQNIGARAETRVAGQSAVEYLLRAIVNPTDFLVPDYDAGVKPGNYAQIFSEAELYDLIAYMLTLE
;
A
#
# COMPACT_ATOMS: atom_id res chain seq x y z
N PRO A 1 -1.90 3.62 7.99
CA PRO A 1 -2.73 4.07 6.85
C PRO A 1 -2.73 5.60 6.75
N THR A 2 -1.69 6.15 6.13
CA THR A 2 -1.54 7.57 5.88
C THR A 2 -1.56 7.76 4.37
N SER A 3 -2.75 7.67 3.76
CA SER A 3 -2.96 7.98 2.34
C SER A 3 -4.00 9.10 2.23
N GLU A 4 -4.13 9.78 1.08
CA GLU A 4 -5.26 10.70 0.81
C GLU A 4 -6.56 9.97 0.45
N LYS A 5 -6.51 8.64 0.24
CA LYS A 5 -7.64 7.82 -0.19
C LYS A 5 -8.58 7.43 0.95
N THR A 6 -9.86 7.44 0.62
CA THR A 6 -10.97 6.96 1.44
C THR A 6 -11.07 5.43 1.37
N LEU A 7 -10.75 4.71 2.45
CA LEU A 7 -11.01 3.26 2.56
C LEU A 7 -12.25 2.99 3.41
N ILE A 8 -12.35 3.66 4.56
CA ILE A 8 -13.52 3.67 5.46
C ILE A 8 -13.69 5.11 5.98
N GLY A 9 -12.60 5.76 6.42
CA GLY A 9 -12.56 7.19 6.77
C GLY A 9 -11.75 8.04 5.79
N PRO A 10 -11.74 9.38 5.96
CA PRO A 10 -10.97 10.29 5.12
C PRO A 10 -9.47 10.00 5.23
N GLY A 11 -8.75 10.26 4.14
CA GLY A 11 -7.29 10.16 4.12
C GLY A 11 -6.62 11.03 5.18
N LEU A 12 -5.43 10.63 5.63
CA LEU A 12 -4.68 11.27 6.72
C LEU A 12 -3.40 12.01 6.27
N LEU A 13 -2.90 11.80 5.04
CA LEU A 13 -1.78 12.62 4.53
C LEU A 13 -2.21 14.06 4.34
N ASN A 14 -1.34 15.04 4.60
CA ASN A 14 -1.66 16.47 4.49
C ASN A 14 -2.91 16.89 5.29
N ILE A 15 -3.27 16.14 6.35
CA ILE A 15 -4.49 16.42 7.13
C ILE A 15 -4.41 17.80 7.80
N LYS A 16 -3.21 18.29 8.11
CA LYS A 16 -3.00 19.67 8.60
C LYS A 16 -3.51 20.74 7.63
N ASP A 17 -3.32 20.53 6.33
CA ASP A 17 -3.68 21.50 5.30
C ASP A 17 -5.20 21.47 5.06
N ARG A 18 -5.79 20.26 5.03
CA ARG A 18 -7.25 20.11 4.97
C ARG A 18 -7.95 20.66 6.22
N ALA A 19 -7.38 20.45 7.40
CA ALA A 19 -7.90 20.97 8.65
C ALA A 19 -7.91 22.51 8.64
N ALA A 20 -6.81 23.14 8.18
CA ALA A 20 -6.73 24.59 8.03
C ALA A 20 -7.81 25.15 7.09
N LEU A 21 -8.13 24.43 6.02
CA LEU A 21 -9.16 24.84 5.05
C LEU A 21 -10.58 24.68 5.60
N ARG A 22 -10.85 23.58 6.33
CA ARG A 22 -12.20 23.22 6.81
C ARG A 22 -12.65 24.03 8.02
N SER A 23 -11.70 24.49 8.84
CA SER A 23 -11.99 25.32 10.01
C SER A 23 -11.04 26.52 10.08
N PRO A 24 -11.26 27.56 9.25
CA PRO A 24 -10.37 28.73 9.20
C PRO A 24 -10.31 29.54 10.51
N GLN A 25 -11.27 29.32 11.42
CA GLN A 25 -11.36 29.99 12.71
C GLN A 25 -10.69 29.19 13.85
N GLN A 26 -10.24 27.96 13.60
CA GLN A 26 -9.50 27.12 14.55
C GLN A 26 -8.12 26.79 13.98
N SER A 27 -7.16 26.42 14.82
CA SER A 27 -5.91 25.84 14.34
C SER A 27 -6.14 24.42 13.80
N PRO A 28 -5.28 23.92 12.88
CA PRO A 28 -5.36 22.55 12.40
C PRO A 28 -5.32 21.50 13.51
N ALA A 29 -4.50 21.72 14.53
CA ALA A 29 -4.38 20.82 15.68
C ALA A 29 -5.67 20.78 16.52
N GLU A 30 -6.32 21.93 16.75
CA GLU A 30 -7.60 22.00 17.46
C GLU A 30 -8.72 21.29 16.68
N TYR A 31 -8.78 21.49 15.37
CA TYR A 31 -9.75 20.82 14.52
C TYR A 31 -9.57 19.30 14.51
N ILE A 32 -8.33 18.81 14.39
CA ILE A 32 -8.02 17.37 14.40
C ILE A 32 -8.32 16.78 15.79
N TYR A 33 -7.95 17.48 16.87
CA TYR A 33 -8.29 17.07 18.23
C TYR A 33 -9.81 16.94 18.41
N GLN A 34 -10.58 17.96 18.03
CA GLN A 34 -12.04 17.96 18.11
C GLN A 34 -12.64 16.80 17.31
N SER A 35 -12.10 16.51 16.12
CA SER A 35 -12.56 15.41 15.27
C SER A 35 -12.30 14.01 15.87
N ILE A 36 -11.36 13.88 16.81
CA ILE A 36 -11.08 12.62 17.52
C ILE A 36 -11.97 12.47 18.76
N VAL A 37 -12.15 13.54 19.53
CA VAL A 37 -12.90 13.49 20.80
C VAL A 37 -14.41 13.66 20.63
N ASP A 38 -14.83 14.32 19.55
CA ASP A 38 -16.23 14.56 19.19
C ASP A 38 -16.41 14.20 17.70
N THR A 39 -16.47 12.89 17.44
CA THR A 39 -16.32 12.30 16.10
C THR A 39 -17.40 12.72 15.10
N ASN A 40 -18.54 13.24 15.58
CA ASN A 40 -19.63 13.76 14.76
C ASN A 40 -19.74 15.29 14.78
N ALA A 41 -18.89 16.02 15.53
CA ALA A 41 -18.86 17.49 15.49
C ALA A 41 -18.57 18.01 14.09
N TYR A 42 -17.79 17.25 13.33
CA TYR A 42 -17.50 17.53 11.94
C TYR A 42 -17.43 16.22 11.14
N VAL A 43 -18.47 15.95 10.35
CA VAL A 43 -18.48 14.85 9.38
C VAL A 43 -18.09 15.42 8.03
N VAL A 44 -17.02 14.87 7.45
CA VAL A 44 -16.52 15.29 6.13
C VAL A 44 -17.56 14.95 5.06
N GLU A 45 -17.75 15.83 4.08
CA GLU A 45 -18.63 15.55 2.94
C GLU A 45 -18.23 14.24 2.25
N GLY A 46 -19.23 13.40 1.96
CA GLY A 46 -19.03 12.05 1.40
C GLY A 46 -18.83 10.94 2.45
N PHE A 47 -18.90 11.25 3.74
CA PHE A 47 -18.84 10.26 4.83
C PHE A 47 -20.12 10.23 5.65
N ASP A 48 -20.46 9.04 6.13
CA ASP A 48 -21.56 8.84 7.08
C ASP A 48 -21.11 9.22 8.51
N ALA A 49 -22.06 9.71 9.31
CA ALA A 49 -21.88 9.86 10.75
C ALA A 49 -21.61 8.50 11.42
N ASP A 50 -21.01 8.52 12.60
CA ASP A 50 -20.72 7.34 13.43
C ASP A 50 -19.73 6.32 12.82
N LEU A 51 -19.07 6.69 11.72
CA LEU A 51 -18.04 5.86 11.09
C LEU A 51 -16.77 5.75 11.95
N MET A 52 -16.40 6.84 12.62
CA MET A 52 -15.34 6.83 13.63
C MET A 52 -15.97 6.49 15.00
N PRO A 53 -15.50 5.43 15.70
CA PRO A 53 -16.05 5.06 17.00
C PRO A 53 -16.05 6.25 17.96
N ALA A 54 -17.14 6.52 18.67
CA ALA A 54 -17.24 7.72 19.52
C ALA A 54 -16.59 7.56 20.93
N ASN A 55 -15.76 6.54 21.13
CA ASN A 55 -15.22 6.18 22.45
C ASN A 55 -13.74 6.56 22.66
N TRP A 56 -13.12 7.33 21.75
CA TRP A 56 -11.69 7.67 21.84
C TRP A 56 -11.34 8.45 23.11
N ALA A 57 -12.18 9.42 23.49
CA ALA A 57 -12.00 10.18 24.74
C ALA A 57 -12.25 9.34 26.01
N GLU A 58 -12.87 8.16 25.87
CA GLU A 58 -13.09 7.24 27.00
C GLU A 58 -11.93 6.25 27.16
N ILE A 59 -11.22 5.92 26.07
CA ILE A 59 -10.17 4.89 26.04
C ILE A 59 -8.74 5.46 26.00
N TYR A 60 -8.58 6.73 25.61
CA TYR A 60 -7.28 7.43 25.59
C TYR A 60 -7.33 8.68 26.47
N SER A 61 -6.20 8.97 27.12
CA SER A 61 -6.01 10.23 27.84
C SER A 61 -5.77 11.41 26.89
N ASP A 62 -6.01 12.63 27.35
CA ASP A 62 -5.75 13.85 26.56
C ASP A 62 -4.31 13.91 26.03
N LEU A 63 -3.32 13.43 26.81
CA LEU A 63 -1.92 13.37 26.39
C LEU A 63 -1.70 12.41 25.22
N GLU A 64 -2.30 11.22 25.26
CA GLU A 64 -2.21 10.24 24.17
C GLU A 64 -2.90 10.77 22.90
N ILE A 65 -4.03 11.47 23.05
CA ILE A 65 -4.70 12.12 21.93
C ILE A 65 -3.85 13.27 21.38
N PHE A 66 -3.17 14.06 22.23
CA PHE A 66 -2.22 15.07 21.76
C PHE A 66 -1.03 14.48 21.00
N ASP A 67 -0.50 13.33 21.44
CA ASP A 67 0.57 12.63 20.72
C ASP A 67 0.09 12.12 19.35
N ILE A 68 -1.15 11.62 19.26
CA ILE A 68 -1.78 11.25 17.98
C ILE A 68 -1.94 12.48 17.09
N VAL A 69 -2.47 13.59 17.61
CA VAL A 69 -2.62 14.85 16.86
C VAL A 69 -1.27 15.34 16.37
N ALA A 70 -0.23 15.30 17.21
CA ALA A 70 1.12 15.69 16.84
C ALA A 70 1.68 14.81 15.72
N TYR A 71 1.49 13.48 15.79
CA TYR A 71 1.87 12.57 14.72
C TYR A 71 1.12 12.88 13.40
N LEU A 72 -0.20 13.07 13.46
CA LEU A 72 -1.02 13.40 12.29
C LEU A 72 -0.57 14.71 11.61
N MET A 73 -0.14 15.69 12.41
CA MET A 73 0.41 16.97 11.91
C MET A 73 1.74 16.80 11.15
N THR A 74 2.45 15.68 11.30
CA THR A 74 3.68 15.38 10.56
C THR A 74 3.46 14.65 9.23
N LEU A 75 2.23 14.18 8.97
CA LEU A 75 1.93 13.39 7.78
C LEU A 75 1.86 14.29 6.54
N GLU A 76 2.87 14.19 5.68
CA GLU A 76 2.94 14.90 4.39
C GLU A 76 2.86 13.91 3.23
N GLY A 77 2.02 14.22 2.24
CA GLY A 77 1.97 13.54 0.96
C GLY A 77 2.91 14.20 -0.05
N ARG A 78 3.36 13.45 -1.06
CA ARG A 78 4.11 14.02 -2.20
C ARG A 78 3.21 15.00 -2.96
N SER A 79 3.60 16.27 -3.02
CA SER A 79 2.81 17.37 -3.60
C SER A 79 2.92 17.49 -5.13
N ASP A 80 3.49 16.50 -5.82
CA ASP A 80 3.83 16.56 -7.24
C ASP A 80 2.98 15.64 -8.13
N ILE A 81 1.92 15.00 -7.59
CA ILE A 81 0.95 14.24 -8.36
C ILE A 81 -0.43 14.86 -8.13
N ASP A 82 -0.96 15.52 -9.16
CA ASP A 82 -2.37 15.92 -9.23
C ASP A 82 -3.16 14.61 -9.37
N ASP A 83 -3.79 14.15 -8.28
CA ASP A 83 -4.43 12.85 -8.16
C ASP A 83 -5.78 12.87 -8.91
N PRO A 84 -5.95 12.20 -10.06
CA PRO A 84 -7.28 12.08 -10.66
C PRO A 84 -8.15 11.17 -9.79
N GLU A 85 -9.42 11.52 -9.61
CA GLU A 85 -10.40 10.69 -8.88
C GLU A 85 -10.35 9.22 -9.36
N PRO A 86 -10.36 8.24 -8.43
CA PRO A 86 -10.38 6.85 -8.82
C PRO A 86 -11.78 6.47 -9.31
N THR A 87 -11.92 6.28 -10.61
CA THR A 87 -13.00 5.47 -11.17
C THR A 87 -12.70 4.00 -10.92
N ASP A 88 -13.73 3.15 -10.78
CA ASP A 88 -13.63 1.67 -10.66
C ASP A 88 -12.88 0.98 -11.82
N GLU A 89 -12.47 1.74 -12.84
CA GLU A 89 -11.42 1.36 -13.77
C GLU A 89 -10.11 2.01 -13.33
N GLN A 90 -9.18 1.19 -12.82
CA GLN A 90 -7.77 1.60 -12.79
C GLN A 90 -7.40 2.07 -14.21
N PRO A 91 -6.86 3.28 -14.38
CA PRO A 91 -6.35 3.66 -15.69
C PRO A 91 -5.30 2.62 -16.08
N PRO A 92 -5.33 2.10 -17.32
CA PRO A 92 -4.31 1.17 -17.76
C PRO A 92 -2.96 1.85 -17.59
N VAL A 93 -2.10 1.28 -16.76
CA VAL A 93 -0.67 1.54 -16.85
C VAL A 93 -0.27 1.23 -18.29
N ASP A 94 0.30 2.20 -19.00
CA ASP A 94 0.66 2.03 -20.41
C ASP A 94 1.71 0.92 -20.54
N MET A 95 1.23 -0.27 -20.87
CA MET A 95 2.01 -1.51 -20.95
C MET A 95 3.02 -1.50 -22.12
N ALA A 96 2.96 -0.52 -23.03
CA ALA A 96 3.92 -0.37 -24.11
C ALA A 96 5.27 0.20 -23.63
N ILE A 97 5.34 0.76 -22.42
CA ILE A 97 6.56 1.33 -21.84
C ILE A 97 7.47 0.24 -21.21
N TYR A 98 6.95 -0.97 -20.98
CA TYR A 98 7.60 -2.02 -20.19
C TYR A 98 8.26 -3.14 -21.02
N GLY A 99 8.58 -2.91 -22.29
CA GLY A 99 9.40 -3.84 -23.08
C GLY A 99 10.87 -3.79 -22.66
N ASP A 100 11.48 -4.96 -22.41
CA ASP A 100 12.85 -5.16 -21.93
C ASP A 100 13.17 -4.46 -20.58
N ILE A 101 12.36 -4.72 -19.53
CA ILE A 101 12.73 -4.34 -18.16
C ILE A 101 13.88 -5.23 -17.70
N ALA A 102 15.09 -4.68 -17.68
CA ALA A 102 16.21 -5.23 -16.93
C ALA A 102 16.12 -4.81 -15.46
N LEU A 103 16.53 -5.70 -14.56
CA LEU A 103 16.71 -5.32 -13.16
C LEU A 103 17.84 -4.27 -13.08
N PRO A 104 17.62 -3.09 -12.48
CA PRO A 104 18.66 -2.08 -12.39
C PRO A 104 19.76 -2.52 -11.42
N ASP A 105 21.00 -2.08 -11.66
CA ASP A 105 22.16 -2.35 -10.78
C ASP A 105 21.97 -1.79 -9.35
N THR A 106 20.98 -0.92 -9.16
CA THR A 106 20.58 -0.35 -7.87
C THR A 106 19.54 -1.18 -7.12
N ALA A 107 19.16 -2.36 -7.63
CA ALA A 107 18.29 -3.29 -6.93
C ALA A 107 19.11 -4.18 -5.97
N TYR A 108 18.72 -4.21 -4.71
CA TYR A 108 19.43 -4.89 -3.63
C TYR A 108 18.56 -5.97 -3.00
N ALA A 109 18.92 -7.23 -3.22
CA ALA A 109 18.20 -8.39 -2.67
C ALA A 109 18.07 -8.37 -1.13
N GLU A 110 19.06 -7.83 -0.41
CA GLU A 110 18.96 -7.73 1.06
C GLU A 110 17.87 -6.76 1.51
N ARG A 111 17.63 -5.66 0.78
CA ARG A 111 16.52 -4.74 1.06
C ARG A 111 15.18 -5.39 0.71
N GLY A 112 15.14 -6.12 -0.40
CA GLY A 112 13.97 -6.91 -0.79
C GLY A 112 13.58 -7.95 0.25
N ALA A 113 14.56 -8.64 0.84
CA ALA A 113 14.32 -9.63 1.90
C ALA A 113 13.68 -9.00 3.15
N ALA A 114 14.10 -7.78 3.50
CA ALA A 114 13.50 -7.02 4.60
C ALA A 114 12.06 -6.63 4.27
N LEU A 115 11.82 -6.01 3.10
CA LEU A 115 10.48 -5.62 2.65
C LEU A 115 9.50 -6.81 2.56
N PHE A 116 10.00 -7.96 2.10
CA PHE A 116 9.22 -9.20 1.97
C PHE A 116 8.70 -9.71 3.31
N SER A 117 9.50 -9.51 4.37
CA SER A 117 9.20 -9.98 5.72
C SER A 117 8.47 -8.94 6.58
N GLU A 118 8.50 -7.68 6.16
CA GLU A 118 7.90 -6.55 6.89
C GLU A 118 6.38 -6.46 6.65
N LEU A 119 5.65 -6.17 7.73
CA LEU A 119 4.22 -5.90 7.67
C LEU A 119 3.99 -4.57 6.94
N GLN A 120 3.41 -4.64 5.75
CA GLN A 120 3.00 -3.45 5.01
C GLN A 120 1.66 -2.98 5.55
N SER A 121 1.64 -1.86 6.27
CA SER A 121 0.44 -1.41 7.00
C SER A 121 -0.75 -1.12 6.09
N GLU A 122 -0.46 -0.71 4.85
CA GLU A 122 -1.38 -0.40 3.77
C GLU A 122 -1.95 -1.67 3.10
N ALA A 123 -1.22 -2.78 3.16
CA ALA A 123 -1.69 -4.08 2.68
C ALA A 123 -2.37 -4.88 3.81
N GLY A 124 -1.90 -4.73 5.05
CA GLY A 124 -2.35 -5.48 6.21
C GLY A 124 -1.61 -6.81 6.45
N PHE A 125 -0.59 -7.13 5.66
CA PHE A 125 0.25 -8.33 5.80
C PHE A 125 1.65 -8.12 5.20
N ALA A 126 2.59 -8.96 5.64
CA ALA A 126 3.87 -9.17 4.97
C ALA A 126 3.74 -10.23 3.87
N CYS A 127 4.59 -10.17 2.83
CA CYS A 127 4.62 -11.19 1.77
C CYS A 127 4.90 -12.59 2.36
N ALA A 128 5.81 -12.66 3.34
CA ALA A 128 6.15 -13.87 4.10
C ALA A 128 4.98 -14.48 4.87
N GLY A 129 3.91 -13.71 5.14
CA GLY A 129 2.70 -14.23 5.76
C GLY A 129 1.91 -15.17 4.85
N CYS A 130 2.10 -15.06 3.53
CA CYS A 130 1.34 -15.83 2.53
C CYS A 130 2.21 -16.77 1.68
N HIS A 131 3.50 -16.51 1.57
CA HIS A 131 4.40 -17.18 0.64
C HIS A 131 5.60 -17.82 1.35
N TYR A 132 5.84 -19.11 1.09
CA TYR A 132 7.11 -19.76 1.44
C TYR A 132 8.22 -19.34 0.46
N THR A 133 9.41 -19.06 0.98
CA THR A 133 10.60 -18.71 0.19
C THR A 133 11.52 -19.91 -0.06
N ASP A 134 11.36 -20.97 0.72
CA ASP A 134 12.18 -22.19 0.75
C ASP A 134 11.42 -23.44 0.31
N SER A 135 10.21 -23.27 -0.21
CA SER A 135 9.36 -24.34 -0.73
C SER A 135 8.50 -23.87 -1.89
N GLU A 136 8.16 -24.78 -2.79
CA GLU A 136 7.12 -24.57 -3.81
C GLU A 136 5.70 -24.87 -3.28
N ALA A 137 5.59 -25.41 -2.06
CA ALA A 137 4.31 -25.73 -1.44
C ALA A 137 3.45 -24.48 -1.22
N ARG A 138 2.12 -24.65 -1.27
CA ARG A 138 1.16 -23.61 -0.94
C ARG A 138 1.14 -23.36 0.57
N LEU A 139 1.23 -22.09 0.98
CA LEU A 139 0.89 -21.63 2.33
C LEU A 139 -0.53 -21.04 2.31
N ILE A 140 -0.63 -19.78 1.89
CA ILE A 140 -1.88 -19.13 1.50
C ILE A 140 -1.80 -18.84 0.00
N GLY A 141 -0.70 -18.21 -0.42
CA GLY A 141 -0.23 -18.08 -1.79
C GLY A 141 0.70 -19.23 -2.23
N PRO A 142 1.12 -19.24 -3.51
CA PRO A 142 2.06 -20.23 -4.03
C PRO A 142 3.44 -20.09 -3.39
N GLY A 143 4.14 -21.21 -3.20
CA GLY A 143 5.54 -21.20 -2.79
C GLY A 143 6.44 -20.57 -3.86
N LEU A 144 7.49 -19.88 -3.41
CA LEU A 144 8.38 -19.04 -4.22
C LEU A 144 9.79 -19.61 -4.41
N GLN A 145 10.06 -20.82 -3.92
CA GLN A 145 11.29 -21.52 -4.27
C GLN A 145 11.41 -21.63 -5.80
N ASN A 146 12.61 -21.42 -6.36
CA ASN A 146 12.87 -21.42 -7.81
C ASN A 146 11.99 -20.46 -8.62
N ILE A 147 11.44 -19.40 -8.01
CA ILE A 147 10.49 -18.52 -8.71
C ILE A 147 11.14 -17.79 -9.89
N GLY A 148 12.44 -17.47 -9.82
CA GLY A 148 13.16 -16.88 -10.95
C GLY A 148 13.11 -17.75 -12.20
N ALA A 149 13.51 -19.01 -12.09
CA ALA A 149 13.47 -19.97 -13.19
C ALA A 149 12.05 -20.23 -13.71
N ARG A 150 11.05 -20.27 -12.81
CA ARG A 150 9.64 -20.43 -13.19
C ARG A 150 9.10 -19.20 -13.91
N ALA A 151 9.50 -18.00 -13.50
CA ALA A 151 9.08 -16.73 -14.10
C ALA A 151 9.57 -16.61 -15.56
N GLU A 152 10.80 -17.02 -15.86
CA GLU A 152 11.37 -16.96 -17.23
C GLU A 152 10.54 -17.72 -18.28
N THR A 153 9.82 -18.76 -17.85
CA THR A 153 9.08 -19.65 -18.76
C THR A 153 7.57 -19.46 -18.70
N ARG A 154 7.08 -18.56 -17.84
CA ARG A 154 5.64 -18.46 -17.56
C ARG A 154 4.87 -17.77 -18.67
N VAL A 155 5.48 -16.77 -19.31
CA VAL A 155 4.90 -16.01 -20.43
C VAL A 155 5.94 -15.93 -21.54
N ALA A 156 5.59 -16.47 -22.71
CA ALA A 156 6.50 -16.48 -23.86
C ALA A 156 6.86 -15.03 -24.26
N GLY A 157 8.16 -14.74 -24.30
CA GLY A 157 8.68 -13.44 -24.69
C GLY A 157 8.80 -12.42 -23.56
N GLN A 158 8.48 -12.78 -22.31
CA GLN A 158 8.75 -11.93 -21.13
C GLN A 158 9.99 -12.43 -20.38
N SER A 159 10.75 -11.49 -19.80
CA SER A 159 11.81 -11.83 -18.85
C SER A 159 11.23 -12.22 -17.49
N ALA A 160 12.01 -12.89 -16.63
CA ALA A 160 11.58 -13.15 -15.25
C ALA A 160 11.28 -11.86 -14.47
N VAL A 161 12.07 -10.82 -14.68
CA VAL A 161 11.88 -9.50 -14.04
C VAL A 161 10.54 -8.90 -14.46
N GLU A 162 10.26 -8.90 -15.77
CA GLU A 162 9.01 -8.36 -16.30
C GLU A 162 7.79 -9.15 -15.77
N TYR A 163 7.86 -10.48 -15.79
CA TYR A 163 6.81 -11.33 -15.26
C TYR A 163 6.55 -11.06 -13.77
N LEU A 164 7.61 -11.01 -12.95
CA LEU A 164 7.50 -10.81 -11.51
C LEU A 164 6.95 -9.43 -11.16
N LEU A 165 7.42 -8.37 -11.85
CA LEU A 165 6.89 -7.03 -11.66
C LEU A 165 5.39 -7.00 -11.96
N ARG A 166 4.98 -7.52 -13.11
CA ARG A 166 3.57 -7.59 -13.51
C ARG A 166 2.75 -8.43 -12.53
N ALA A 167 3.25 -9.57 -12.06
CA ALA A 167 2.56 -10.40 -11.07
C ALA A 167 2.42 -9.70 -9.70
N ILE A 168 3.33 -8.80 -9.35
CA ILE A 168 3.22 -7.98 -8.14
C ILE A 168 2.20 -6.86 -8.33
N VAL A 169 2.28 -6.07 -9.41
CA VAL A 169 1.44 -4.88 -9.56
C VAL A 169 0.04 -5.19 -10.09
N ASN A 170 -0.10 -6.24 -10.90
CA ASN A 170 -1.36 -6.70 -11.50
C ASN A 170 -1.57 -8.20 -11.26
N PRO A 171 -1.85 -8.64 -10.02
CA PRO A 171 -1.95 -10.06 -9.68
C PRO A 171 -3.03 -10.84 -10.47
N THR A 172 -4.06 -10.16 -10.94
CA THR A 172 -5.16 -10.77 -11.72
C THR A 172 -4.75 -11.12 -13.15
N ASP A 173 -3.64 -10.59 -13.65
CA ASP A 173 -3.12 -10.93 -14.99
C ASP A 173 -2.57 -12.37 -15.03
N PHE A 174 -2.16 -12.90 -13.87
CA PHE A 174 -1.56 -14.23 -13.74
C PHE A 174 -2.21 -15.05 -12.64
N LEU A 175 -3.52 -15.29 -12.77
CA LEU A 175 -4.21 -16.23 -11.89
C LEU A 175 -3.61 -17.63 -12.03
N VAL A 176 -2.99 -18.10 -10.95
CA VAL A 176 -2.51 -19.46 -10.84
C VAL A 176 -3.73 -20.37 -10.65
N PRO A 177 -3.78 -21.55 -11.31
CA PRO A 177 -4.86 -22.52 -11.07
C PRO A 177 -5.06 -22.77 -9.58
N ASP A 178 -6.33 -22.87 -9.16
CA ASP A 178 -6.76 -23.12 -7.77
C ASP A 178 -6.54 -21.96 -6.77
N TYR A 179 -6.30 -20.74 -7.27
CA TYR A 179 -6.33 -19.50 -6.50
C TYR A 179 -7.48 -18.60 -6.98
N ASP A 180 -8.24 -18.06 -6.02
CA ASP A 180 -9.28 -17.08 -6.31
C ASP A 180 -8.66 -15.70 -6.60
N ALA A 181 -9.31 -14.95 -7.49
CA ALA A 181 -8.98 -13.55 -7.71
C ALA A 181 -9.17 -12.75 -6.40
N GLY A 182 -8.28 -11.79 -6.13
CA GLY A 182 -8.36 -10.94 -4.95
C GLY A 182 -7.69 -11.50 -3.69
N VAL A 183 -7.18 -12.74 -3.68
CA VAL A 183 -6.37 -13.26 -2.55
C VAL A 183 -5.07 -12.47 -2.40
N LYS A 184 -4.45 -12.10 -3.53
CA LYS A 184 -3.31 -11.18 -3.55
C LYS A 184 -3.81 -9.76 -3.83
N PRO A 185 -3.46 -8.76 -3.01
CA PRO A 185 -3.83 -7.37 -3.27
C PRO A 185 -3.27 -6.82 -4.57
N GLY A 186 -4.06 -5.97 -5.22
CA GLY A 186 -3.66 -5.23 -6.43
C GLY A 186 -3.09 -3.84 -6.15
N ASN A 187 -2.86 -3.47 -4.87
CA ASN A 187 -2.46 -2.12 -4.50
C ASN A 187 -0.94 -1.93 -4.30
N TYR A 188 -0.12 -2.94 -4.61
CA TYR A 188 1.32 -2.89 -4.32
C TYR A 188 2.07 -1.79 -5.07
N ALA A 189 1.62 -1.38 -6.26
CA ALA A 189 2.19 -0.23 -6.97
C ALA A 189 1.93 1.11 -6.26
N GLN A 190 1.00 1.15 -5.31
CA GLN A 190 0.76 2.33 -4.47
C GLN A 190 1.42 2.23 -3.09
N ILE A 191 1.87 1.04 -2.70
CA ILE A 191 2.54 0.78 -1.41
C ILE A 191 4.06 0.90 -1.56
N PHE A 192 4.59 0.29 -2.62
CA PHE A 192 6.02 0.25 -2.88
C PHE A 192 6.39 1.24 -3.97
N SER A 193 7.48 1.96 -3.76
CA SER A 193 8.18 2.67 -4.84
C SER A 193 8.72 1.69 -5.88
N GLU A 194 9.01 2.20 -7.08
CA GLU A 194 9.62 1.39 -8.13
C GLU A 194 10.94 0.73 -7.70
N ALA A 195 11.78 1.46 -6.93
CA ALA A 195 13.02 0.92 -6.39
C ALA A 195 12.77 -0.24 -5.42
N GLU A 196 11.77 -0.13 -4.55
CA GLU A 196 11.40 -1.19 -3.59
C GLU A 196 10.80 -2.41 -4.30
N LEU A 197 10.03 -2.20 -5.39
CA LEU A 197 9.57 -3.29 -6.25
C LEU A 197 10.75 -4.02 -6.90
N TYR A 198 11.76 -3.31 -7.38
CA TYR A 198 12.98 -3.94 -7.89
C TYR A 198 13.80 -4.65 -6.81
N ASP A 199 13.89 -4.09 -5.60
CA ASP A 199 14.53 -4.75 -4.46
C ASP A 199 13.83 -6.08 -4.13
N LEU A 200 12.49 -6.09 -4.09
CA LEU A 200 11.67 -7.30 -3.91
C LEU A 200 11.91 -8.33 -5.02
N ILE A 201 11.96 -7.90 -6.29
CA ILE A 201 12.25 -8.79 -7.43
C ILE A 201 13.67 -9.34 -7.33
N ALA A 202 14.65 -8.50 -7.00
CA ALA A 202 16.04 -8.92 -6.79
C ALA A 202 16.12 -10.02 -5.72
N TYR A 203 15.39 -9.88 -4.61
CA TYR A 203 15.29 -10.91 -3.58
C TYR A 203 14.61 -12.19 -4.09
N MET A 204 13.47 -12.10 -4.77
CA MET A 204 12.79 -13.29 -5.30
C MET A 204 13.64 -14.07 -6.30
N LEU A 205 14.50 -13.38 -7.07
CA LEU A 205 15.42 -14.01 -8.01
C LEU A 205 16.55 -14.78 -7.32
N THR A 206 16.79 -14.60 -6.01
CA THR A 206 17.78 -15.39 -5.25
C THR A 206 17.22 -16.68 -4.63
N LEU A 207 15.91 -16.94 -4.76
CA LEU A 207 15.25 -18.09 -4.14
C LEU A 207 15.40 -19.36 -4.98
N GLU A 208 16.19 -20.32 -4.50
CA GLU A 208 16.49 -21.64 -5.11
C GLU A 208 15.93 -22.84 -4.32
#